data_AF-A0A4T0X7W3-F1
#
_entry.id   AF-A0A4T0X7W3-F1
#
_cell.length_a   1.000
_cell.length_b   1.000
_cell.length_c   1.000
_cell.angle_alpha   90.00
_cell.angle_beta   90.00
_cell.angle_gamma   90.00
#
_symmetry.space_group_name_H-M   'P 1'
#
loop_
_entity.id
_entity.type
_entity.pdbx_description
1 polymer ?
#
loop_
_entity_poly.entity_id
_entity_poly.type
_entity_poly.pdbx_seq_one_letter_code
_entity_poly.pdbx_strand_id
1 'polypeptide(L)'
;MTVENSIDTAEVLDLDQCLEKLYNGQLLSERVLEWIAFKAKELMVNDGNIVHLQSPVTMVGDIHGQFYDLLEIFKIGGYPPNTNYLFLGDYVDRGYHSIETISLLIVLKLKYPTRITLIRGNHESRQITTNYGFYTECVTKYGNDSKVWSIFTDLFDFLVLSAIVDNTLFCVHGGLSPNVQTIDSISVIDRFKEIPHDGPMADLMWSDPDIELLNFRISSRGAGYQFGINVVNKFLHINGFEKIYRAHQLCNDGYQIFWKGKVNTVWSAPNYCYRCGNKASILEIYDDSGNPDSFRFNVFDASPDSEKEFLRIETANMAGAIDGMDSLDINGLNIETNANTGFEHRMSKKAPYVEYFM
;
A
#
# COMPACT_ATOMS: atom_id res chain seq x y z
N MET A 1 -8.00 -54.62 13.37
CA MET A 1 -6.73 -54.24 12.72
C MET A 1 -7.10 -53.59 11.39
N THR A 2 -7.66 -52.37 11.38
CA THR A 2 -6.99 -51.05 11.47
C THR A 2 -5.75 -50.94 10.58
N VAL A 3 -5.91 -50.24 9.46
CA VAL A 3 -4.99 -49.16 9.07
C VAL A 3 -5.88 -48.04 8.53
N GLU A 4 -6.32 -47.17 9.44
CA GLU A 4 -6.71 -45.82 9.06
C GLU A 4 -5.43 -45.11 8.60
N ASN A 5 -5.40 -44.68 7.34
CA ASN A 5 -4.42 -43.71 6.88
C ASN A 5 -4.80 -42.36 7.49
N SER A 6 -4.33 -42.10 8.71
CA SER A 6 -4.22 -40.76 9.25
C SER A 6 -3.20 -40.01 8.38
N ILE A 7 -3.71 -39.18 7.46
CA ILE A 7 -2.92 -38.16 6.79
C ILE A 7 -2.50 -37.20 7.89
N ASP A 8 -1.24 -37.30 8.28
CA ASP A 8 -0.67 -36.50 9.35
C ASP A 8 -0.75 -35.02 9.00
N THR A 9 -1.22 -34.30 10.00
CA THR A 9 -1.57 -32.90 10.06
C THR A 9 -0.37 -31.99 9.87
N ALA A 10 -0.58 -30.90 9.11
CA ALA A 10 0.18 -29.65 9.13
C ALA A 10 1.70 -29.78 9.33
N GLU A 11 2.44 -29.78 8.22
CA GLU A 11 3.78 -29.19 8.25
C GLU A 11 3.60 -27.76 8.81
N VAL A 12 3.99 -27.55 10.08
CA VAL A 12 3.88 -26.25 10.72
C VAL A 12 4.77 -25.33 9.93
N LEU A 13 4.14 -24.49 9.10
CA LEU A 13 4.88 -23.58 8.25
C LEU A 13 5.64 -22.60 9.15
N ASP A 14 6.95 -22.58 9.00
CA ASP A 14 7.83 -21.76 9.80
C ASP A 14 7.83 -20.31 9.29
N LEU A 15 7.22 -19.41 10.07
CA LEU A 15 7.18 -17.97 9.75
C LEU A 15 8.60 -17.37 9.72
N ASP A 16 9.57 -17.89 10.49
CA ASP A 16 10.95 -17.41 10.43
C ASP A 16 11.59 -17.70 9.08
N GLN A 17 11.40 -18.91 8.54
CA GLN A 17 11.88 -19.27 7.20
C GLN A 17 11.19 -18.45 6.11
N CYS A 18 9.89 -18.13 6.28
CA CYS A 18 9.18 -17.26 5.36
C CYS A 18 9.79 -15.85 5.37
N LEU A 19 10.04 -15.29 6.56
CA LEU A 19 10.69 -13.98 6.69
C LEU A 19 12.09 -13.97 6.11
N GLU A 20 12.90 -14.98 6.37
CA GLU A 20 14.26 -15.08 5.81
C GLU A 20 14.23 -15.03 4.28
N LYS A 21 13.35 -15.81 3.65
CA LYS A 21 13.16 -15.77 2.19
C LYS A 21 12.72 -14.40 1.70
N LEU A 22 11.69 -13.85 2.34
CA LEU A 22 11.10 -12.57 1.94
C LEU A 22 12.09 -11.42 2.10
N TYR A 23 12.84 -11.32 3.21
CA TYR A 23 13.88 -10.30 3.38
C TYR A 23 14.99 -10.37 2.33
N ASN A 24 15.20 -11.54 1.71
CA ASN A 24 16.10 -11.73 0.58
C ASN A 24 15.44 -11.50 -0.79
N GLY A 25 14.21 -10.95 -0.82
CA GLY A 25 13.45 -10.72 -2.05
C GLY A 25 12.97 -11.99 -2.75
N GLN A 26 12.91 -13.12 -2.04
CA GLN A 26 12.51 -14.40 -2.62
C GLN A 26 11.00 -14.61 -2.50
N LEU A 27 10.40 -15.11 -3.59
CA LEU A 27 9.00 -15.49 -3.65
C LEU A 27 8.73 -16.74 -2.80
N LEU A 28 7.61 -16.73 -2.09
CA LEU A 28 7.08 -17.92 -1.40
C LEU A 28 6.31 -18.79 -2.38
N SER A 29 6.18 -20.09 -2.12
CA SER A 29 5.37 -20.95 -3.00
C SER A 29 3.88 -20.60 -2.88
N GLU A 30 3.11 -20.88 -3.93
CA GLU A 30 1.65 -20.64 -3.92
C GLU A 30 0.95 -21.29 -2.71
N ARG A 31 1.33 -22.53 -2.36
CA ARG A 31 0.80 -23.23 -1.17
C ARG A 31 1.10 -22.49 0.13
N VAL A 32 2.27 -21.87 0.23
CA VAL A 32 2.64 -21.04 1.37
C VAL A 32 1.78 -19.77 1.40
N LEU A 33 1.61 -19.10 0.25
CA LEU A 33 0.77 -17.90 0.13
C LEU A 33 -0.68 -18.18 0.55
N GLU A 34 -1.24 -19.29 0.07
CA GLU A 34 -2.59 -19.75 0.44
C GLU A 34 -2.70 -19.97 1.96
N TRP A 35 -1.69 -20.59 2.58
CA TRP A 35 -1.67 -20.83 4.01
C TRP A 35 -1.53 -19.54 4.84
N ILE A 36 -0.60 -18.63 4.50
CA ILE A 36 -0.44 -17.38 5.25
C ILE A 36 -1.68 -16.48 5.10
N ALA A 37 -2.29 -16.44 3.92
CA ALA A 37 -3.52 -15.69 3.71
C ALA A 37 -4.68 -16.28 4.53
N PHE A 38 -4.81 -17.61 4.56
CA PHE A 38 -5.81 -18.26 5.41
C PHE A 38 -5.61 -17.91 6.90
N LYS A 39 -4.38 -18.03 7.41
CA LYS A 39 -4.06 -17.69 8.81
C LYS A 39 -4.26 -16.21 9.12
N ALA A 40 -3.95 -15.33 8.18
CA ALA A 40 -4.12 -13.90 8.37
C ALA A 40 -5.61 -13.51 8.42
N LYS A 41 -6.46 -14.16 7.60
CA LYS A 41 -7.92 -14.02 7.71
C LYS A 41 -8.45 -14.50 9.05
N GLU A 42 -8.00 -15.67 9.54
CA GLU A 42 -8.37 -16.18 10.87
C GLU A 42 -7.99 -15.21 12.00
N LEU A 43 -6.86 -14.52 11.86
CA LEU A 43 -6.41 -13.51 12.81
C LEU A 43 -7.28 -12.24 12.73
N MET A 44 -7.37 -11.64 11.54
CA MET A 44 -7.96 -10.32 11.31
C MET A 44 -9.50 -10.30 11.32
N VAL A 45 -10.17 -11.45 11.22
CA VAL A 45 -11.64 -11.52 11.39
C VAL A 45 -12.08 -11.08 12.79
N ASN A 46 -11.20 -11.21 13.78
CA ASN A 46 -11.48 -10.80 15.16
C ASN A 46 -11.24 -9.30 15.39
N ASP A 47 -10.58 -8.60 14.46
CA ASP A 47 -10.36 -7.17 14.55
C ASP A 47 -11.66 -6.41 14.22
N GLY A 48 -11.91 -5.31 14.95
CA GLY A 48 -12.94 -4.35 14.57
C GLY A 48 -12.55 -3.58 13.29
N ASN A 49 -13.46 -2.80 12.74
CA ASN A 49 -13.12 -1.89 11.63
C ASN A 49 -12.14 -0.78 12.06
N ILE A 50 -12.11 -0.50 13.36
CA ILE A 50 -11.22 0.45 14.02
C ILE A 50 -10.38 -0.32 15.02
N VAL A 51 -9.06 -0.12 14.97
CA VAL A 51 -8.13 -0.67 15.96
C VAL A 51 -7.53 0.44 16.81
N HIS A 52 -7.34 0.17 18.09
CA HIS A 52 -6.75 1.13 19.03
C HIS A 52 -5.30 0.77 19.28
N LEU A 53 -4.42 1.75 19.13
CA LEU A 53 -2.98 1.62 19.30
C LEU A 53 -2.49 2.65 20.33
N GLN A 54 -1.29 2.43 20.83
CA GLN A 54 -0.61 3.35 21.73
C GLN A 54 0.75 3.72 21.14
N SER A 55 1.20 4.94 21.39
CA SER A 55 2.60 5.32 21.17
C SER A 55 3.55 4.50 22.09
N PRO A 56 4.80 4.27 21.67
CA PRO A 56 5.38 4.69 20.40
C PRO A 56 4.88 3.86 19.21
N VAL A 57 4.65 4.50 18.07
CA VAL A 57 4.24 3.86 16.81
C VAL A 57 4.82 4.59 15.61
N THR A 58 5.25 3.82 14.61
CA THR A 58 5.73 4.34 13.32
C THR A 58 4.64 4.16 12.28
N MET A 59 4.15 5.26 11.72
CA MET A 59 3.19 5.23 10.63
C MET A 59 3.90 5.24 9.28
N VAL A 60 3.40 4.41 8.38
CA VAL A 60 3.91 4.24 7.02
C VAL A 60 2.75 4.48 6.07
N GLY A 61 2.93 5.41 5.12
CA GLY A 61 1.99 5.67 4.04
C GLY A 61 2.09 4.64 2.92
N ASP A 62 1.77 5.07 1.71
CA ASP A 62 1.75 4.22 0.52
C ASP A 62 3.12 3.61 0.21
N ILE A 63 3.12 2.35 -0.24
CA ILE A 63 4.33 1.58 -0.60
C ILE A 63 4.32 1.20 -2.10
N HIS A 64 3.15 0.88 -2.65
CA HIS A 64 2.96 0.59 -4.08
C HIS A 64 3.99 -0.39 -4.67
N GLY A 65 4.17 -1.55 -4.03
CA GLY A 65 5.06 -2.59 -4.52
C GLY A 65 6.54 -2.21 -4.63
N GLN A 66 6.98 -1.10 -4.02
CA GLN A 66 8.38 -0.71 -3.94
C GLN A 66 9.08 -1.45 -2.79
N PHE A 67 9.23 -2.76 -2.95
CA PHE A 67 9.70 -3.69 -1.92
C PHE A 67 11.05 -3.31 -1.29
N TYR A 68 12.03 -2.88 -2.08
CA TYR A 68 13.34 -2.49 -1.56
C TYR A 68 13.28 -1.20 -0.73
N ASP A 69 12.36 -0.31 -1.04
CA ASP A 69 12.11 0.88 -0.21
C ASP A 69 11.38 0.50 1.08
N LEU A 70 10.51 -0.52 1.09
CA LEU A 70 9.96 -1.11 2.31
C LEU A 70 11.07 -1.70 3.21
N LEU A 71 12.06 -2.38 2.64
CA LEU A 71 13.20 -2.86 3.42
C LEU A 71 14.01 -1.71 4.01
N GLU A 72 14.17 -0.62 3.26
CA GLU A 72 14.83 0.59 3.74
C GLU A 72 14.06 1.26 4.88
N ILE A 73 12.73 1.29 4.81
CA ILE A 73 11.86 1.75 5.91
C ILE A 73 12.16 1.00 7.20
N PHE A 74 12.34 -0.32 7.16
CA PHE A 74 12.69 -1.10 8.36
C PHE A 74 14.11 -0.83 8.87
N LYS A 75 15.07 -0.47 8.00
CA LYS A 75 16.40 -0.04 8.45
C LYS A 75 16.34 1.33 9.14
N ILE A 76 15.48 2.23 8.66
CA ILE A 76 15.32 3.59 9.19
C ILE A 76 14.51 3.59 10.50
N GLY A 77 13.30 3.02 10.49
CA GLY A 77 12.38 3.00 11.64
C GLY A 77 12.63 1.86 12.62
N GLY A 78 13.52 0.92 12.28
CA GLY A 78 13.84 -0.27 13.08
C GLY A 78 12.95 -1.47 12.76
N TYR A 79 13.52 -2.67 12.87
CA TYR A 79 12.83 -3.90 12.51
C TYR A 79 11.82 -4.34 13.59
N PRO A 80 10.66 -4.89 13.19
CA PRO A 80 9.79 -5.64 14.11
C PRO A 80 10.55 -6.81 14.76
N PRO A 81 10.28 -7.16 16.04
CA PRO A 81 9.23 -6.62 16.90
C PRO A 81 9.66 -5.40 17.74
N ASN A 82 10.84 -4.83 17.50
CA ASN A 82 11.37 -3.75 18.34
C ASN A 82 10.67 -2.40 18.09
N THR A 83 10.03 -2.25 16.93
CA THR A 83 9.23 -1.08 16.55
C THR A 83 7.79 -1.51 16.27
N ASN A 84 6.82 -0.72 16.75
CA ASN A 84 5.41 -0.87 16.40
C ASN A 84 5.13 -0.13 15.09
N TYR A 85 4.42 -0.76 14.16
CA TYR A 85 4.07 -0.18 12.87
C TYR A 85 2.56 -0.10 12.64
N LEU A 86 2.13 1.03 12.10
CA LEU A 86 0.82 1.24 11.50
C LEU A 86 1.01 1.57 10.02
N PHE A 87 0.64 0.65 9.14
CA PHE A 87 0.62 0.93 7.71
C PHE A 87 -0.75 1.42 7.27
N LEU A 88 -0.77 2.49 6.46
CA LEU A 88 -1.96 3.22 6.08
C LEU A 88 -2.57 2.75 4.75
N GLY A 89 -2.17 1.59 4.20
CA GLY A 89 -2.71 1.03 2.96
C GLY A 89 -1.81 1.22 1.73
N ASP A 90 -2.31 0.81 0.57
CA ASP A 90 -1.66 0.91 -0.73
C ASP A 90 -0.30 0.20 -0.78
N TYR A 91 -0.37 -1.11 -0.53
CA TYR A 91 0.77 -2.02 -0.51
C TYR A 91 1.17 -2.47 -1.91
N VAL A 92 0.18 -2.55 -2.82
CA VAL A 92 0.31 -3.19 -4.14
C VAL A 92 0.15 -2.19 -5.29
N ASP A 93 0.31 -2.72 -6.51
CA ASP A 93 0.28 -2.02 -7.78
C ASP A 93 1.45 -1.05 -7.99
N ARG A 94 1.60 -0.58 -9.24
CA ARG A 94 2.54 0.46 -9.70
C ARG A 94 4.01 0.02 -9.68
N GLY A 95 4.51 -0.48 -8.56
CA GLY A 95 5.83 -1.10 -8.43
C GLY A 95 5.86 -2.53 -8.95
N TYR A 96 7.06 -3.10 -9.09
CA TYR A 96 7.27 -4.44 -9.65
C TYR A 96 7.24 -5.58 -8.62
N HIS A 97 7.16 -5.26 -7.32
CA HIS A 97 7.33 -6.23 -6.23
C HIS A 97 6.18 -6.15 -5.21
N SER A 98 4.95 -6.03 -5.70
CA SER A 98 3.76 -6.03 -4.85
C SER A 98 3.60 -7.35 -4.10
N ILE A 99 3.90 -8.50 -4.73
CA ILE A 99 3.74 -9.81 -4.10
C ILE A 99 4.70 -9.96 -2.92
N GLU A 100 5.98 -9.60 -3.09
CA GLU A 100 6.99 -9.60 -2.04
C GLU A 100 6.58 -8.66 -0.90
N THR A 101 6.11 -7.46 -1.25
CA THR A 101 5.65 -6.43 -0.30
C THR A 101 4.52 -6.94 0.58
N ILE A 102 3.39 -7.36 -0.02
CA ILE A 102 2.25 -7.82 0.76
C ILE A 102 2.55 -9.12 1.52
N SER A 103 3.33 -10.04 0.93
CA SER A 103 3.73 -11.28 1.61
C SER A 103 4.54 -10.99 2.87
N LEU A 104 5.51 -10.06 2.80
CA LEU A 104 6.30 -9.65 3.97
C LEU A 104 5.43 -9.05 5.06
N LEU A 105 4.53 -8.13 4.72
CA LEU A 105 3.65 -7.50 5.69
C LEU A 105 2.70 -8.50 6.37
N ILE A 106 2.18 -9.47 5.62
CA ILE A 106 1.31 -10.52 6.16
C ILE A 106 2.06 -11.48 7.08
N VAL A 107 3.26 -11.93 6.69
CA VAL A 107 4.08 -12.80 7.56
C VAL A 107 4.49 -12.05 8.83
N LEU A 108 4.83 -10.76 8.73
CA LEU A 108 5.09 -9.92 9.90
C LEU A 108 3.86 -9.74 10.78
N LYS A 109 2.66 -9.54 10.20
CA LYS A 109 1.39 -9.48 10.95
C LYS A 109 1.10 -10.78 11.69
N LEU A 110 1.33 -11.93 11.05
CA LEU A 110 1.15 -13.24 11.68
C LEU A 110 2.14 -13.47 12.82
N LYS A 111 3.41 -13.08 12.63
CA LYS A 111 4.46 -13.28 13.63
C LYS A 111 4.36 -12.32 14.81
N TYR A 112 3.96 -11.07 14.54
CA TYR A 112 3.90 -9.99 15.52
C TYR A 112 2.54 -9.25 15.47
N PRO A 113 1.44 -9.94 15.83
CA PRO A 113 0.07 -9.45 15.61
C PRO A 113 -0.25 -8.14 16.34
N THR A 114 0.43 -7.86 17.45
CA THR A 114 0.29 -6.64 18.25
C THR A 114 1.27 -5.54 17.88
N ARG A 115 2.24 -5.82 16.99
CA ARG A 115 3.28 -4.87 16.55
C ARG A 115 3.03 -4.36 15.14
N ILE A 116 2.25 -5.08 14.33
CA ILE A 116 1.94 -4.73 12.94
C ILE A 116 0.44 -4.53 12.80
N THR A 117 0.07 -3.35 12.33
CA THR A 117 -1.30 -3.00 11.97
C THR A 117 -1.36 -2.58 10.51
N LEU A 118 -2.31 -3.14 9.77
CA LEU A 118 -2.47 -2.92 8.33
C LEU A 118 -3.87 -2.35 8.06
N ILE A 119 -3.96 -1.07 7.68
CA ILE A 119 -5.19 -0.45 7.19
C ILE A 119 -5.37 -0.78 5.71
N ARG A 120 -6.61 -0.88 5.24
CA ARG A 120 -6.93 -1.08 3.83
C ARG A 120 -6.82 0.23 3.04
N GLY A 121 -6.01 0.24 1.98
CA GLY A 121 -5.98 1.31 0.99
C GLY A 121 -6.96 1.08 -0.15
N ASN A 122 -7.03 2.02 -1.09
CA ASN A 122 -7.91 1.87 -2.25
C ASN A 122 -7.36 0.85 -3.27
N HIS A 123 -6.04 0.64 -3.28
CA HIS A 123 -5.40 -0.37 -4.12
C HIS A 123 -5.63 -1.80 -3.64
N GLU A 124 -6.04 -2.02 -2.39
CA GLU A 124 -6.42 -3.33 -1.88
C GLU A 124 -7.85 -3.73 -2.32
N SER A 125 -8.10 -3.68 -3.63
CA SER A 125 -9.37 -3.97 -4.29
C SER A 125 -9.18 -4.71 -5.61
N ARG A 126 -10.14 -5.56 -5.97
CA ARG A 126 -10.11 -6.33 -7.22
C ARG A 126 -10.14 -5.41 -8.44
N GLN A 127 -10.96 -4.35 -8.40
CA GLN A 127 -11.08 -3.43 -9.53
C GLN A 127 -9.76 -2.69 -9.83
N ILE A 128 -9.05 -2.22 -8.80
CA ILE A 128 -7.81 -1.46 -8.98
C ILE A 128 -6.66 -2.41 -9.36
N THR A 129 -6.48 -3.51 -8.64
CA THR A 129 -5.38 -4.46 -8.90
C THR A 129 -5.42 -5.11 -10.29
N THR A 130 -6.59 -5.21 -10.91
CA THR A 130 -6.74 -5.68 -12.30
C THR A 130 -6.10 -4.72 -13.31
N ASN A 131 -6.09 -3.41 -13.02
CA ASN A 131 -5.73 -2.36 -13.97
C ASN A 131 -4.34 -1.76 -13.73
N TYR A 132 -3.77 -1.91 -12.53
CA TYR A 132 -2.61 -1.12 -12.09
C TYR A 132 -1.33 -1.89 -11.80
N GLY A 133 -1.32 -3.19 -12.14
CA GLY A 133 -0.10 -4.00 -12.25
C GLY A 133 -0.11 -5.27 -11.42
N PHE A 134 -0.82 -5.30 -10.29
CA PHE A 134 -0.75 -6.43 -9.36
C PHE A 134 -1.29 -7.74 -9.95
N TYR A 135 -2.39 -7.69 -10.71
CA TYR A 135 -2.89 -8.85 -11.43
C TYR A 135 -1.84 -9.41 -12.40
N THR A 136 -1.27 -8.54 -13.23
CA THR A 136 -0.23 -8.92 -14.20
C THR A 136 1.02 -9.46 -13.51
N GLU A 137 1.42 -8.88 -12.38
CA GLU A 137 2.54 -9.35 -11.57
C GLU A 137 2.29 -10.77 -11.06
N CYS A 138 1.11 -11.05 -10.49
CA CYS A 138 0.72 -12.38 -10.03
C CYS A 138 0.84 -13.42 -11.15
N VAL A 139 0.24 -13.14 -12.31
CA VAL A 139 0.26 -14.02 -13.47
C VAL A 139 1.69 -14.24 -14.00
N THR A 140 2.53 -13.19 -13.98
CA THR A 140 3.90 -13.29 -14.47
C THR A 140 4.78 -14.13 -13.56
N LYS A 141 4.66 -13.95 -12.23
CA LYS A 141 5.55 -14.58 -11.24
C LYS A 141 5.14 -16.00 -10.84
N TYR A 142 3.85 -16.33 -10.91
CA TYR A 142 3.32 -17.63 -10.47
C TYR A 142 2.72 -18.48 -11.60
N GLY A 143 2.70 -17.96 -12.83
CA GLY A 143 2.20 -18.65 -14.01
C GLY A 143 0.84 -18.15 -14.45
N ASN A 144 0.37 -18.64 -15.60
CA ASN A 144 -0.77 -18.09 -16.34
C ASN A 144 -2.16 -18.25 -15.66
N ASP A 145 -2.24 -18.58 -14.37
CA ASP A 145 -3.49 -18.56 -13.59
C ASP A 145 -3.56 -17.35 -12.65
N SER A 146 -4.78 -16.95 -12.29
CA SER A 146 -5.01 -15.81 -11.39
C SER A 146 -5.10 -16.21 -9.92
N LYS A 147 -4.63 -17.41 -9.53
CA LYS A 147 -4.90 -17.96 -8.19
C LYS A 147 -4.25 -17.11 -7.10
N VAL A 148 -2.98 -16.72 -7.27
CA VAL A 148 -2.29 -15.85 -6.30
C VAL A 148 -2.96 -14.48 -6.17
N TRP A 149 -3.42 -13.91 -7.28
CA TRP A 149 -4.20 -12.67 -7.24
C TRP A 149 -5.48 -12.84 -6.40
N SER A 150 -6.25 -13.91 -6.65
CA SER A 150 -7.46 -14.20 -5.88
C SER A 150 -7.17 -14.41 -4.39
N ILE A 151 -6.10 -15.12 -4.04
CA ILE A 151 -5.66 -15.34 -2.64
C ILE A 151 -5.50 -13.99 -1.92
N PHE A 152 -4.80 -13.03 -2.52
CA PHE A 152 -4.56 -11.73 -1.91
C PHE A 152 -5.79 -10.83 -1.94
N THR A 153 -6.56 -10.79 -3.02
CA THR A 153 -7.78 -9.96 -3.04
C THR A 153 -8.84 -10.43 -2.06
N ASP A 154 -8.93 -11.73 -1.79
CA ASP A 154 -9.82 -12.26 -0.75
C ASP A 154 -9.29 -11.96 0.67
N LEU A 155 -7.97 -11.85 0.84
CA LEU A 155 -7.35 -11.42 2.09
C LEU A 155 -7.59 -9.93 2.36
N PHE A 156 -7.57 -9.09 1.32
CA PHE A 156 -7.77 -7.65 1.43
C PHE A 156 -9.10 -7.25 2.07
N ASP A 157 -10.13 -8.08 1.90
CA ASP A 157 -11.44 -7.87 2.52
C ASP A 157 -11.41 -7.90 4.06
N PHE A 158 -10.33 -8.43 4.66
CA PHE A 158 -10.16 -8.55 6.12
C PHE A 158 -9.36 -7.41 6.74
N LEU A 159 -8.69 -6.58 5.93
CA LEU A 159 -7.92 -5.43 6.39
C LEU A 159 -8.84 -4.41 7.09
N VAL A 160 -8.34 -3.79 8.17
CA VAL A 160 -9.13 -2.83 8.96
C VAL A 160 -9.28 -1.50 8.22
N LEU A 161 -10.31 -0.72 8.54
CA LEU A 161 -10.61 0.51 7.80
C LEU A 161 -9.93 1.74 8.38
N SER A 162 -9.62 1.73 9.68
CA SER A 162 -8.99 2.86 10.36
C SER A 162 -8.30 2.41 11.66
N ALA A 163 -7.49 3.30 12.21
CA ALA A 163 -6.91 3.13 13.54
C ALA A 163 -7.04 4.42 14.35
N ILE A 164 -6.99 4.28 15.67
CA ILE A 164 -6.92 5.40 16.61
C ILE A 164 -5.66 5.21 17.46
N VAL A 165 -4.77 6.19 17.45
CA VAL A 165 -3.56 6.20 18.29
C VAL A 165 -3.78 7.15 19.47
N ASP A 166 -3.45 6.68 20.67
CA ASP A 166 -3.52 7.44 21.93
C ASP A 166 -4.90 8.08 22.21
N ASN A 167 -5.96 7.50 21.63
CA ASN A 167 -7.34 7.99 21.67
C ASN A 167 -7.59 9.39 21.06
N THR A 168 -6.55 10.08 20.59
CA THR A 168 -6.64 11.47 20.08
C THR A 168 -6.30 11.59 18.60
N LEU A 169 -5.67 10.57 18.00
CA LEU A 169 -5.16 10.63 16.63
C LEU A 169 -5.92 9.65 15.74
N PHE A 170 -6.74 10.18 14.82
CA PHE A 170 -7.49 9.36 13.87
C PHE A 170 -6.66 9.04 12.64
N CYS A 171 -6.56 7.77 12.26
CA CYS A 171 -5.74 7.30 11.16
C CYS A 171 -6.60 6.57 10.13
N VAL A 172 -6.49 6.96 8.86
CA VAL A 172 -7.27 6.41 7.75
C VAL A 172 -6.44 6.48 6.47
N HIS A 173 -6.68 5.63 5.47
CA HIS A 173 -5.94 5.72 4.21
C HIS A 173 -6.26 7.02 3.43
N GLY A 174 -7.53 7.16 3.04
CA GLY A 174 -8.07 8.28 2.29
C GLY A 174 -8.38 9.46 3.20
N GLY A 175 -9.63 9.57 3.65
CA GLY A 175 -10.04 10.75 4.41
C GLY A 175 -11.46 10.67 4.97
N LEU A 176 -12.08 11.83 5.12
CA LEU A 176 -13.39 11.95 5.75
C LEU A 176 -14.53 11.70 4.76
N SER A 177 -15.67 11.21 5.28
CA SER A 177 -16.88 10.95 4.51
C SER A 177 -18.04 11.84 4.99
N PRO A 178 -18.91 12.35 4.10
CA PRO A 178 -20.16 12.99 4.51
C PRO A 178 -21.11 12.02 5.25
N ASN A 179 -20.95 10.71 5.04
CA ASN A 179 -21.73 9.65 5.67
C ASN A 179 -21.13 9.18 7.00
N VAL A 180 -19.95 9.68 7.39
CA VAL A 180 -19.25 9.31 8.64
C VAL A 180 -18.99 10.58 9.45
N GLN A 181 -19.91 10.89 10.37
CA GLN A 181 -19.73 12.02 11.29
C GLN A 181 -19.09 11.60 12.62
N THR A 182 -19.31 10.35 13.03
CA THR A 182 -18.77 9.75 14.26
C THR A 182 -17.99 8.47 13.95
N ILE A 183 -17.01 8.13 14.79
CA ILE A 183 -16.27 6.87 14.65
C ILE A 183 -17.17 5.64 14.75
N ASP A 184 -18.24 5.68 15.54
CA ASP A 184 -19.21 4.57 15.64
C ASP A 184 -19.83 4.21 14.28
N SER A 185 -19.92 5.20 13.37
CA SER A 185 -20.40 4.97 12.00
C SER A 185 -19.45 4.08 11.20
N ILE A 186 -18.15 4.10 11.51
CA ILE A 186 -17.14 3.22 10.88
C ILE A 186 -17.26 1.81 11.45
N SER A 187 -17.52 1.66 12.76
CA SER A 187 -17.62 0.37 13.44
C SER A 187 -18.71 -0.55 12.89
N VAL A 188 -19.76 0.01 12.28
CA VAL A 188 -20.90 -0.76 11.73
C VAL A 188 -20.81 -1.03 10.22
N ILE A 189 -19.73 -0.59 9.55
CA ILE A 189 -19.51 -0.87 8.13
C ILE A 189 -19.26 -2.38 7.95
N ASP A 190 -20.00 -3.02 7.05
CA ASP A 190 -19.63 -4.36 6.58
C ASP A 190 -18.42 -4.27 5.66
N ARG A 191 -17.22 -4.56 6.19
CA ARG A 191 -15.93 -4.42 5.49
C ARG A 191 -15.52 -5.64 4.67
N PHE A 192 -16.10 -6.82 4.92
CA PHE A 192 -15.68 -8.11 4.37
C PHE A 192 -16.20 -8.32 2.94
N LYS A 193 -15.87 -7.36 2.07
CA LYS A 193 -16.33 -7.29 0.69
C LYS A 193 -15.41 -6.39 -0.12
N GLU A 194 -15.59 -6.45 -1.43
CA GLU A 194 -15.00 -5.50 -2.36
C GLU A 194 -15.39 -4.06 -2.00
N ILE A 195 -14.46 -3.12 -2.16
CA ILE A 195 -14.72 -1.70 -1.97
C ILE A 195 -15.86 -1.27 -2.92
N PRO A 196 -16.99 -0.73 -2.41
CA PRO A 196 -18.07 -0.27 -3.27
C PRO A 196 -17.63 0.97 -4.08
N HIS A 197 -18.37 1.30 -5.14
CA HIS A 197 -18.10 2.52 -5.92
C HIS A 197 -18.43 3.80 -5.15
N ASP A 198 -19.32 3.73 -4.16
CA ASP A 198 -19.74 4.85 -3.32
C ASP A 198 -20.02 4.43 -1.86
N GLY A 199 -20.28 5.42 -1.01
CA GLY A 199 -20.63 5.20 0.39
C GLY A 199 -19.43 5.25 1.34
N PRO A 200 -19.66 5.06 2.65
CA PRO A 200 -18.69 5.40 3.69
C PRO A 200 -17.38 4.63 3.57
N MET A 201 -17.41 3.36 3.14
CA MET A 201 -16.19 2.56 2.94
C MET A 201 -15.33 3.12 1.82
N ALA A 202 -15.94 3.43 0.66
CA ALA A 202 -15.25 4.03 -0.47
C ALA A 202 -14.68 5.41 -0.09
N ASP A 203 -15.49 6.24 0.56
CA ASP A 203 -15.10 7.58 0.97
C ASP A 203 -13.87 7.57 1.90
N LEU A 204 -13.80 6.64 2.86
CA LEU A 204 -12.66 6.51 3.78
C LEU A 204 -11.35 6.19 3.04
N MET A 205 -11.42 5.53 1.88
CA MET A 205 -10.24 5.15 1.09
C MET A 205 -9.89 6.14 -0.02
N TRP A 206 -10.86 6.92 -0.51
CA TRP A 206 -10.69 7.75 -1.71
C TRP A 206 -10.75 9.26 -1.48
N SER A 207 -11.13 9.72 -0.28
CA SER A 207 -11.33 11.14 -0.02
C SER A 207 -10.05 11.89 0.27
N ASP A 208 -9.99 13.17 -0.13
CA ASP A 208 -8.79 14.01 -0.09
C ASP A 208 -9.03 15.37 0.58
N PRO A 209 -8.06 15.88 1.36
CA PRO A 209 -8.10 17.26 1.82
C PRO A 209 -7.88 18.24 0.64
N ASP A 210 -8.62 19.34 0.63
CA ASP A 210 -8.36 20.48 -0.27
C ASP A 210 -8.31 21.76 0.56
N ILE A 211 -7.14 22.41 0.57
CA ILE A 211 -6.86 23.58 1.40
C ILE A 211 -7.76 24.78 1.07
N GLU A 212 -8.23 24.88 -0.18
CA GLU A 212 -9.07 25.97 -0.68
C GLU A 212 -10.56 25.75 -0.38
N LEU A 213 -10.94 24.54 0.06
CA LEU A 213 -12.33 24.22 0.39
C LEU A 213 -12.66 24.49 1.86
N LEU A 214 -13.92 24.85 2.08
CA LEU A 214 -14.51 24.91 3.41
C LEU A 214 -15.25 23.62 3.77
N ASN A 215 -16.02 23.08 2.82
CA ASN A 215 -16.91 21.92 3.04
C ASN A 215 -16.55 20.77 2.08
N PHE A 216 -17.38 19.73 2.02
CA PHE A 216 -17.22 18.65 1.05
C PHE A 216 -17.49 19.10 -0.39
N ARG A 217 -16.79 18.48 -1.34
CA ARG A 217 -17.05 18.51 -2.79
C ARG A 217 -16.87 17.09 -3.34
N ILE A 218 -17.65 16.71 -4.34
CA ILE A 218 -17.46 15.42 -5.03
C ILE A 218 -16.04 15.37 -5.62
N SER A 219 -15.34 14.25 -5.41
CA SER A 219 -13.97 14.09 -5.90
C SER A 219 -13.91 13.96 -7.43
N SER A 220 -12.88 14.53 -8.03
CA SER A 220 -12.53 14.31 -9.43
C SER A 220 -12.04 12.89 -9.72
N ARG A 221 -11.67 12.11 -8.69
CA ARG A 221 -11.25 10.70 -8.83
C ARG A 221 -12.36 9.77 -9.30
N GLY A 222 -13.63 10.20 -9.25
CA GLY A 222 -14.79 9.37 -9.55
C GLY A 222 -15.26 8.50 -8.37
N ALA A 223 -14.57 8.57 -7.23
CA ALA A 223 -14.96 7.99 -5.94
C ALA A 223 -14.50 8.91 -4.79
N GLY A 224 -15.22 8.88 -3.67
CA GLY A 224 -14.93 9.72 -2.50
C GLY A 224 -15.19 11.22 -2.70
N TYR A 225 -14.68 12.02 -1.78
CA TYR A 225 -14.90 13.47 -1.72
C TYR A 225 -13.60 14.23 -1.49
N GLN A 226 -13.55 15.47 -1.98
CA GLN A 226 -12.64 16.46 -1.42
C GLN A 226 -13.27 17.08 -0.17
N PHE A 227 -12.49 17.35 0.88
CA PHE A 227 -12.98 17.91 2.13
C PHE A 227 -12.16 19.11 2.61
N GLY A 228 -12.88 20.12 3.11
CA GLY A 228 -12.31 21.37 3.60
C GLY A 228 -12.26 21.50 5.13
N ILE A 229 -11.77 22.66 5.60
CA ILE A 229 -11.49 22.91 7.02
C ILE A 229 -12.71 22.81 7.95
N ASN A 230 -13.92 23.15 7.50
CA ASN A 230 -15.10 23.05 8.37
C ASN A 230 -15.46 21.59 8.65
N VAL A 231 -15.28 20.71 7.65
CA VAL A 231 -15.47 19.26 7.81
C VAL A 231 -14.50 18.74 8.85
N VAL A 232 -13.22 19.07 8.71
CA VAL A 232 -12.14 18.66 9.63
C VAL A 232 -12.43 19.13 11.05
N ASN A 233 -12.72 20.42 11.23
CA ASN A 233 -13.01 20.98 12.56
C ASN A 233 -14.21 20.29 13.23
N LYS A 234 -15.27 20.05 12.47
CA LYS A 234 -16.47 19.37 12.98
C LYS A 234 -16.15 17.94 13.39
N PHE A 235 -15.46 17.18 12.54
CA PHE A 235 -15.14 15.77 12.80
C PHE A 235 -14.22 15.62 14.03
N LEU A 236 -13.14 16.41 14.09
CA LEU A 236 -12.22 16.42 15.22
C LEU A 236 -12.96 16.77 16.53
N HIS A 237 -13.78 17.81 16.52
CA HIS A 237 -14.52 18.25 17.71
C HIS A 237 -15.53 17.20 18.20
N ILE A 238 -16.34 16.62 17.31
CA ILE A 238 -17.36 15.64 17.68
C ILE A 238 -16.75 14.37 18.27
N ASN A 239 -15.61 13.93 17.73
CA ASN A 239 -14.98 12.66 18.13
C ASN A 239 -13.90 12.84 19.20
N GLY A 240 -13.62 14.07 19.64
CA GLY A 240 -12.58 14.34 20.63
C GLY A 240 -11.15 14.09 20.12
N PHE A 241 -10.94 14.22 18.80
CA PHE A 241 -9.63 14.04 18.19
C PHE A 241 -8.88 15.36 18.01
N GLU A 242 -7.57 15.27 17.98
CA GLU A 242 -6.68 16.41 17.75
C GLU A 242 -6.24 16.50 16.29
N LYS A 243 -5.93 15.34 15.68
CA LYS A 243 -5.33 15.27 14.34
C LYS A 243 -5.85 14.06 13.56
N ILE A 244 -5.82 14.21 12.24
CA ILE A 244 -6.03 13.15 11.27
C ILE A 244 -4.68 12.84 10.62
N TYR A 245 -4.32 11.57 10.56
CA TYR A 245 -3.19 11.06 9.79
C TYR A 245 -3.71 10.21 8.65
N ARG A 246 -3.17 10.44 7.46
CA ARG A 246 -3.60 9.78 6.24
C ARG A 246 -2.47 9.55 5.24
N ALA A 247 -2.75 8.91 4.11
CA ALA A 247 -1.78 8.63 3.05
C ALA A 247 -2.34 9.02 1.65
N HIS A 248 -2.28 8.17 0.62
CA HIS A 248 -3.02 8.22 -0.66
C HIS A 248 -2.70 9.37 -1.64
N GLN A 249 -2.32 10.56 -1.17
CA GLN A 249 -1.87 11.66 -2.03
C GLN A 249 -0.34 11.73 -2.07
N LEU A 250 0.23 11.61 -3.27
CA LEU A 250 1.65 11.80 -3.52
C LEU A 250 2.14 13.14 -2.94
N CYS A 251 3.14 13.07 -2.07
CA CYS A 251 3.79 14.23 -1.47
C CYS A 251 5.23 14.33 -1.97
N ASN A 252 5.60 15.45 -2.62
CA ASN A 252 6.96 15.63 -3.15
C ASN A 252 8.05 15.55 -2.08
N ASP A 253 7.77 16.04 -0.87
CA ASP A 253 8.70 16.01 0.27
C ASP A 253 8.49 14.78 1.19
N GLY A 254 7.67 13.81 0.75
CA GLY A 254 7.33 12.61 1.52
C GLY A 254 6.23 12.80 2.57
N TYR A 255 5.76 14.03 2.79
CA TYR A 255 4.62 14.33 3.64
C TYR A 255 3.98 15.67 3.27
N GLN A 256 2.76 15.91 3.77
CA GLN A 256 2.09 17.21 3.64
C GLN A 256 1.29 17.54 4.90
N ILE A 257 1.35 18.80 5.33
CA ILE A 257 0.67 19.30 6.52
C ILE A 257 -0.41 20.29 6.12
N PHE A 258 -1.66 20.00 6.48
CA PHE A 258 -2.80 20.86 6.21
C PHE A 258 -3.29 21.55 7.50
N TRP A 259 -3.73 22.81 7.36
CA TRP A 259 -4.37 23.58 8.42
C TRP A 259 -3.69 23.50 9.79
N LYS A 260 -2.38 23.77 9.83
CA LYS A 260 -1.55 23.74 11.06
C LYS A 260 -1.52 22.35 11.73
N GLY A 261 -1.49 21.28 10.95
CA GLY A 261 -1.32 19.91 11.46
C GLY A 261 -2.59 19.19 11.86
N LYS A 262 -3.77 19.76 11.55
CA LYS A 262 -5.06 19.07 11.79
C LYS A 262 -5.24 17.85 10.89
N VAL A 263 -4.69 17.90 9.68
CA VAL A 263 -4.62 16.77 8.76
C VAL A 263 -3.19 16.67 8.26
N ASN A 264 -2.62 15.47 8.30
CA ASN A 264 -1.25 15.22 7.90
C ASN A 264 -1.23 14.00 6.97
N THR A 265 -0.63 14.16 5.80
CA THR A 265 -0.40 13.09 4.84
C THR A 265 1.00 12.55 5.00
N VAL A 266 1.14 11.22 5.11
CA VAL A 266 2.40 10.48 5.09
C VAL A 266 2.50 9.77 3.75
N TRP A 267 3.64 9.90 3.06
CA TRP A 267 3.90 9.21 1.80
C TRP A 267 5.21 8.44 1.90
N SER A 268 5.19 7.12 1.69
CA SER A 268 6.34 6.25 1.99
C SER A 268 6.98 5.59 0.76
N ALA A 269 6.58 5.96 -0.46
CA ALA A 269 7.14 5.46 -1.72
C ALA A 269 8.04 6.52 -2.40
N PRO A 270 9.37 6.53 -2.15
CA PRO A 270 10.28 7.51 -2.72
C PRO A 270 10.47 7.28 -4.22
N ASN A 271 10.77 8.34 -4.98
CA ASN A 271 10.87 8.30 -6.43
C ASN A 271 9.74 7.47 -7.06
N TYR A 272 8.49 7.78 -6.70
CA TYR A 272 7.32 6.98 -7.00
C TYR A 272 7.26 6.55 -8.47
N CYS A 273 6.88 5.30 -8.71
CA CYS A 273 6.91 4.66 -10.04
C CYS A 273 8.30 4.73 -10.71
N TYR A 274 9.36 4.83 -9.91
CA TYR A 274 10.75 4.95 -10.34
C TYR A 274 11.06 6.19 -11.20
N ARG A 275 10.19 7.22 -11.15
CA ARG A 275 10.31 8.39 -12.06
C ARG A 275 9.85 9.73 -11.49
N CYS A 276 9.06 9.75 -10.41
CA CYS A 276 8.47 11.00 -9.90
C CYS A 276 9.49 11.91 -9.20
N GLY A 277 10.63 11.38 -8.75
CA GLY A 277 11.69 12.16 -8.09
C GLY A 277 11.31 12.73 -6.71
N ASN A 278 10.16 12.35 -6.14
CA ASN A 278 9.75 12.73 -4.79
C ASN A 278 10.57 12.02 -3.72
N LYS A 279 10.62 12.61 -2.53
CA LYS A 279 11.06 11.96 -1.29
C LYS A 279 9.94 11.11 -0.68
N ALA A 280 10.29 10.34 0.34
CA ALA A 280 9.34 9.63 1.19
C ALA A 280 9.58 9.97 2.66
N SER A 281 8.62 9.64 3.51
CA SER A 281 8.79 9.69 4.96
C SER A 281 8.06 8.55 5.65
N ILE A 282 8.51 8.26 6.87
CA ILE A 282 7.70 7.62 7.90
C ILE A 282 7.41 8.64 8.99
N LEU A 283 6.28 8.49 9.68
CA LEU A 283 5.94 9.33 10.83
C LEU A 283 6.15 8.54 12.11
N GLU A 284 7.18 8.90 12.87
CA GLU A 284 7.47 8.33 14.17
C GLU A 284 6.71 9.12 15.23
N ILE A 285 5.81 8.48 15.97
CA ILE A 285 5.11 9.04 17.13
C ILE A 285 5.71 8.40 18.37
N TYR A 286 6.30 9.20 19.25
CA TYR A 286 6.99 8.73 20.45
C TYR A 286 6.08 8.74 21.69
N ASP A 287 5.26 9.79 21.85
CA ASP A 287 4.30 9.94 22.95
C ASP A 287 3.14 10.89 22.61
N ASP A 288 2.16 10.99 23.51
CA ASP A 288 0.96 11.81 23.42
C ASP A 288 1.08 13.19 24.11
N SER A 289 2.29 13.61 24.49
CA SER A 289 2.49 14.81 25.32
C SER A 289 2.12 16.14 24.63
N GLY A 290 1.91 16.10 23.30
CA GLY A 290 1.67 17.30 22.49
C GLY A 290 2.91 18.19 22.29
N ASN A 291 4.08 17.77 22.78
CA ASN A 291 5.35 18.44 22.54
C ASN A 291 5.71 18.38 21.03
N PRO A 292 6.26 19.44 20.42
CA PRO A 292 6.85 19.36 19.07
C PRO A 292 7.78 18.16 18.83
N ASP A 293 8.47 17.67 19.87
CA ASP A 293 9.34 16.50 19.78
C ASP A 293 8.60 15.16 19.93
N SER A 294 7.28 15.16 20.16
CA SER A 294 6.49 13.94 20.37
C SER A 294 6.23 13.15 19.09
N PHE A 295 6.47 13.77 17.93
CA PHE A 295 6.44 13.10 16.63
C PHE A 295 7.46 13.68 15.66
N ARG A 296 7.87 12.88 14.68
CA ARG A 296 8.83 13.28 13.65
C ARG A 296 8.50 12.64 12.31
N PHE A 297 8.48 13.47 11.26
CA PHE A 297 8.60 12.97 9.89
C PHE A 297 10.07 12.64 9.62
N ASN A 298 10.37 11.35 9.52
CA ASN A 298 11.70 10.87 9.17
C ASN A 298 11.75 10.70 7.65
N VAL A 299 12.27 11.73 6.97
CA VAL A 299 12.29 11.85 5.51
C VAL A 299 13.51 11.16 4.92
N PHE A 300 13.33 10.42 3.83
CA PHE A 300 14.37 9.66 3.15
C PHE A 300 14.19 9.67 1.62
N ASP A 301 15.28 9.35 0.93
CA ASP A 301 15.34 9.17 -0.53
C ASP A 301 15.19 7.69 -0.91
N ALA A 302 15.06 7.40 -2.20
CA ALA A 302 14.93 6.03 -2.69
C ALA A 302 16.13 5.16 -2.28
N SER A 303 15.86 3.90 -1.95
CA SER A 303 16.89 2.93 -1.61
C SER A 303 17.82 2.70 -2.81
N PRO A 304 19.14 2.63 -2.61
CA PRO A 304 20.07 2.26 -3.67
C PRO A 304 19.75 0.90 -4.31
N ASP A 305 19.11 -0.01 -3.58
CA ASP A 305 18.73 -1.33 -4.11
C ASP A 305 17.46 -1.24 -4.98
N SER A 306 16.56 -0.30 -4.70
CA SER A 306 15.40 0.00 -5.54
C SER A 306 15.84 0.50 -6.93
N GLU A 307 16.83 1.40 -6.97
CA GLU A 307 17.39 1.91 -8.23
C GLU A 307 18.10 0.82 -9.04
N LYS A 308 18.92 -0.02 -8.39
CA LYS A 308 19.60 -1.15 -9.05
C LYS A 308 18.60 -2.13 -9.66
N GLU A 309 17.55 -2.47 -8.91
CA GLU A 309 16.55 -3.42 -9.40
C GLU A 309 15.75 -2.85 -10.56
N PHE A 310 15.36 -1.57 -10.49
CA PHE A 310 14.71 -0.89 -11.60
C PHE A 310 15.57 -0.95 -12.88
N LEU A 311 16.86 -0.61 -12.78
CA LEU A 311 17.79 -0.67 -13.93
C LEU A 311 17.94 -2.10 -14.47
N ARG A 312 17.96 -3.11 -13.59
CA ARG A 312 18.01 -4.52 -13.99
C ARG A 312 16.77 -4.91 -14.79
N ILE A 313 15.58 -4.58 -14.29
CA ILE A 313 14.30 -4.90 -14.94
C ILE A 313 14.21 -4.21 -16.31
N GLU A 314 14.55 -2.93 -16.38
CA GLU A 314 14.51 -2.18 -17.65
C GLU A 314 15.51 -2.72 -18.68
N THR A 315 16.71 -3.10 -18.24
CA THR A 315 17.70 -3.73 -19.13
C THR A 315 17.19 -5.07 -19.68
N ALA A 316 16.58 -5.90 -18.83
CA ALA A 316 15.99 -7.18 -19.25
C ALA A 316 14.80 -6.98 -20.20
N ASN A 317 13.95 -5.98 -19.93
CA ASN A 317 12.84 -5.59 -20.79
C ASN A 317 13.31 -5.14 -22.18
N MET A 318 14.40 -4.40 -22.26
CA MET A 318 15.00 -3.97 -23.53
C MET A 318 15.62 -5.13 -24.30
N ALA A 319 16.36 -6.02 -23.62
CA ALA A 319 16.97 -7.20 -24.25
C ALA A 319 15.90 -8.13 -24.87
N GLY A 320 14.84 -8.45 -24.13
CA GLY A 320 13.74 -9.28 -24.65
C GLY A 320 12.95 -8.62 -25.79
N ALA A 321 12.92 -7.29 -25.87
CA ALA A 321 12.31 -6.57 -26.99
C ALA A 321 13.16 -6.63 -28.26
N ILE A 322 14.50 -6.63 -28.13
CA ILE A 322 15.43 -6.76 -29.26
C ILE A 322 15.36 -8.18 -29.83
N ASP A 323 15.42 -9.21 -28.98
CA ASP A 323 15.30 -10.61 -29.40
C ASP A 323 13.95 -10.90 -30.08
N GLY A 324 12.87 -10.24 -29.65
CA GLY A 324 11.55 -10.32 -30.29
C GLY A 324 11.50 -9.63 -31.66
N MET A 325 12.36 -8.64 -31.91
CA MET A 325 12.38 -7.85 -33.15
C MET A 325 13.18 -8.55 -34.26
N ASP A 326 14.19 -9.35 -33.91
CA ASP A 326 14.92 -10.22 -34.85
C ASP A 326 14.08 -11.41 -35.38
N SER A 327 12.86 -11.60 -34.85
CA SER A 327 11.89 -12.61 -35.31
C SER A 327 10.84 -12.08 -36.29
N LEU A 328 10.90 -10.80 -36.67
CA LEU A 328 10.06 -10.21 -37.71
C LEU A 328 10.80 -10.23 -39.05
N ASP A 329 10.28 -11.04 -39.98
CA ASP A 329 10.76 -11.25 -41.35
C ASP A 329 11.33 -9.99 -42.01
N ILE A 330 12.64 -10.00 -42.22
CA ILE A 330 13.34 -9.08 -43.11
C ILE A 330 13.05 -9.53 -44.54
N ASN A 331 11.87 -9.20 -45.06
CA ASN A 331 11.62 -9.20 -46.50
C ASN A 331 10.69 -8.05 -46.88
N GLY A 332 11.32 -6.91 -47.19
CA GLY A 332 10.72 -5.85 -47.99
C GLY A 332 10.30 -4.63 -47.20
N LEU A 333 11.21 -3.64 -47.10
CA LEU A 333 10.95 -2.22 -47.38
C LEU A 333 12.22 -1.41 -47.07
N ASN A 334 12.84 -0.86 -48.11
CA ASN A 334 13.83 0.21 -48.01
C ASN A 334 13.14 1.47 -47.47
N ILE A 335 13.47 1.90 -46.25
CA ILE A 335 13.20 3.28 -45.80
C ILE A 335 14.41 3.79 -45.00
N GLU A 336 14.85 4.98 -45.39
CA GLU A 336 16.05 5.69 -44.98
C GLU A 336 16.16 5.94 -43.47
N THR A 337 17.41 5.99 -43.02
CA THR A 337 17.86 6.24 -41.66
C THR A 337 17.51 7.66 -41.19
N ASN A 338 16.69 7.77 -40.14
CA ASN A 338 16.64 8.94 -39.26
C ASN A 338 16.68 8.46 -37.80
N ALA A 339 17.90 8.30 -37.28
CA ALA A 339 18.18 7.64 -36.00
C ALA A 339 17.94 8.49 -34.74
N ASN A 340 17.38 9.70 -34.84
CA ASN A 340 17.32 10.64 -33.70
C ASN A 340 15.93 11.01 -33.18
N THR A 341 14.84 10.45 -33.70
CA THR A 341 13.47 10.78 -33.24
C THR A 341 12.76 9.62 -32.53
N GLY A 342 13.37 8.43 -32.46
CA GLY A 342 12.79 7.24 -31.82
C GLY A 342 13.07 7.07 -30.32
N PHE A 343 13.99 7.87 -29.76
CA PHE A 343 14.47 7.72 -28.39
C PHE A 343 13.48 8.27 -27.35
N GLU A 344 12.82 9.39 -27.64
CA GLU A 344 11.84 10.01 -26.72
C GLU A 344 10.47 9.32 -26.75
N HIS A 345 10.08 8.72 -27.88
CA HIS A 345 8.73 8.16 -28.04
C HIS A 345 8.55 6.74 -27.50
N ARG A 346 9.65 6.04 -27.12
CA ARG A 346 9.61 4.64 -26.65
C ARG A 346 9.72 4.46 -25.13
N MET A 347 10.05 5.51 -24.38
CA MET A 347 10.01 5.49 -22.90
C MET A 347 8.59 5.39 -22.32
N SER A 348 7.54 5.43 -23.15
CA SER A 348 6.15 5.58 -22.70
C SER A 348 5.33 4.27 -22.62
N LYS A 349 5.93 3.08 -22.78
CA LYS A 349 5.14 1.86 -23.11
C LYS A 349 5.18 0.70 -22.11
N LYS A 350 5.71 0.84 -20.89
CA LYS A 350 5.58 -0.23 -19.86
C LYS A 350 5.13 0.20 -18.46
N ALA A 351 5.20 1.48 -18.11
CA ALA A 351 4.24 2.05 -17.16
C ALA A 351 3.12 2.65 -18.00
N PRO A 352 1.89 2.12 -17.98
CA PRO A 352 0.80 2.74 -18.74
C PRO A 352 0.78 4.23 -18.41
N TYR A 353 0.66 5.05 -19.46
CA TYR A 353 0.26 6.45 -19.39
C TYR A 353 -1.18 6.48 -18.86
N VAL A 354 -1.39 6.05 -17.61
CA VAL A 354 -2.61 6.37 -16.89
C VAL A 354 -2.39 7.81 -16.45
N GLU A 355 -3.19 8.72 -16.99
CA GLU A 355 -3.33 10.05 -16.44
C GLU A 355 -3.39 9.92 -14.91
N TYR A 356 -2.39 10.46 -14.23
CA TYR A 356 -2.43 10.63 -12.79
C TYR A 356 -3.54 11.65 -12.55
N PHE A 357 -4.78 11.18 -12.41
CA PHE A 357 -5.80 11.98 -11.79
C PHE A 357 -5.39 12.10 -10.32
N MET A 358 -4.65 13.18 -10.05
CA MET A 358 -4.46 13.71 -8.72
C MET A 358 -5.79 13.99 -8.04
#